data_AF-A0A438KLM9-F1
#
_entry.id   AF-A0A438KLM9-F1
#
_cell.length_a   1.000
_cell.length_b   1.000
_cell.length_c   1.000
_cell.angle_alpha   90.00
_cell.angle_beta   90.00
_cell.angle_gamma   90.00
#
_symmetry.space_group_name_H-M   'P 1'
#
loop_
_entity.id
_entity.type
_entity.pdbx_description
1 polymer ?
#
loop_
_entity_poly.entity_id
_entity_poly.type
_entity_poly.pdbx_seq_one_letter_code
_entity_poly.pdbx_strand_id
1 'polypeptide(L)'
;MDGEVPNIKKWIVFYPVYINSKKTIAEGRRLSTSKACENPTCVEIGDCCSHLKLPFAIEIDKAYPRDFMQRGRVRVLLKKEDGTLYNPAISSR
;
A
#
# COMPACT_ATOMS: atom_id res chain seq x y z
N MET A 1 -0.65 -16.65 -24.68
CA MET A 1 -1.46 -15.61 -24.03
C MET A 1 -0.48 -14.69 -23.34
N ASP A 2 0.01 -13.70 -24.07
CA ASP A 2 0.91 -12.68 -23.53
C ASP A 2 0.12 -11.83 -22.54
N GLY A 3 0.16 -12.24 -21.27
CA GLY A 3 -0.38 -11.44 -20.19
C GLY A 3 0.47 -10.19 -20.07
N GLU A 4 0.01 -9.07 -20.65
CA GLU A 4 0.58 -7.76 -20.38
C GLU A 4 0.68 -7.59 -18.87
N VAL A 5 1.91 -7.58 -18.36
CA VAL A 5 2.17 -7.27 -16.96
C VAL A 5 1.71 -5.83 -16.77
N PRO A 6 0.70 -5.58 -15.91
CA PRO A 6 0.19 -4.23 -15.71
C PRO A 6 1.34 -3.31 -15.31
N ASN A 7 1.44 -2.13 -15.94
CA ASN A 7 2.47 -1.16 -15.60
C ASN A 7 2.18 -0.53 -14.22
N ILE A 8 2.60 -1.22 -13.16
CA ILE A 8 2.38 -0.83 -11.77
C ILE A 8 3.26 0.35 -11.32
N LYS A 9 4.16 0.87 -12.16
CA LYS A 9 5.08 1.96 -11.78
C LYS A 9 4.35 3.23 -11.37
N LYS A 10 3.20 3.50 -11.99
CA LYS A 10 2.34 4.67 -11.71
C LYS A 10 1.37 4.43 -10.54
N TRP A 11 1.24 3.20 -10.07
CA TRP A 11 0.31 2.88 -8.98
C TRP A 11 0.79 3.47 -7.66
N ILE A 12 -0.16 3.73 -6.78
CA ILE A 12 0.08 4.34 -5.48
C ILE A 12 0.99 3.42 -4.67
N VAL A 13 2.03 4.01 -4.09
CA VAL A 13 2.93 3.32 -3.17
C VAL A 13 2.39 3.38 -1.75
N PHE A 14 2.31 2.21 -1.12
CA PHE A 14 1.97 2.02 0.27
C PHE A 14 3.06 1.18 0.95
N TYR A 15 3.72 1.75 1.97
CA TYR A 15 4.67 1.01 2.81
C TYR A 15 4.00 0.67 4.15
N PRO A 16 4.29 -0.49 4.77
CA PRO A 16 3.68 -0.85 6.04
C PRO A 16 3.92 0.18 7.15
N VAL A 17 5.10 0.81 7.18
CA VAL A 17 5.46 1.89 8.13
C VAL A 17 4.43 3.03 8.20
N TYR A 18 3.67 3.28 7.12
CA TYR A 18 2.69 4.37 7.06
C TYR A 18 1.59 4.24 8.10
N ILE A 19 1.26 3.00 8.48
CA ILE A 19 0.19 2.69 9.43
C ILE A 19 0.72 1.98 10.68
N ASN A 20 2.04 1.96 10.91
CA ASN A 20 2.63 1.32 12.07
C ASN A 20 2.51 2.22 13.31
N SER A 21 1.78 1.78 14.33
CA SER A 21 1.53 2.50 15.59
C SER A 21 2.80 2.67 16.43
N LYS A 22 3.79 1.80 16.28
CA LYS A 22 5.08 1.84 16.99
C LYS A 22 6.08 2.81 16.38
N LYS A 23 5.76 3.41 15.24
CA LYS A 23 6.61 4.38 14.54
C LYS A 23 6.06 5.79 14.72
N THR A 24 6.96 6.75 14.79
CA THR A 24 6.64 8.18 14.81
C THR A 24 6.38 8.70 13.39
N ILE A 25 5.86 9.93 13.31
CA ILE A 25 5.68 10.62 12.01
C ILE A 25 7.04 10.85 11.33
N ALA A 26 8.07 11.17 12.10
CA ALA A 26 9.43 11.38 11.61
C ALA A 26 10.03 10.09 10.99
N GLU A 27 9.68 8.92 11.55
CA GLU A 27 10.10 7.61 11.05
C GLU A 27 9.27 7.11 9.86
N GLY A 28 8.14 7.77 9.54
CA GLY A 28 7.36 7.48 8.33
C GLY A 28 5.88 7.21 8.55
N ARG A 29 5.39 7.14 9.78
CA ARG A 29 3.96 6.99 10.04
C ARG A 29 3.19 8.16 9.46
N ARG A 30 2.05 7.88 8.83
CA ARG A 30 1.17 8.89 8.20
C ARG A 30 -0.17 9.09 8.92
N LEU A 31 -0.53 8.17 9.81
CA LEU A 31 -1.78 8.21 10.58
C LEU A 31 -1.55 8.60 12.04
N SER A 32 -2.62 9.00 12.73
CA SER A 32 -2.62 9.10 14.20
C SER A 32 -2.43 7.72 14.82
N THR A 33 -1.80 7.65 16.00
CA THR A 33 -1.55 6.39 16.70
C THR A 33 -2.84 5.59 16.92
N SER A 34 -3.95 6.27 17.21
CA SER A 34 -5.27 5.66 17.46
C SER A 34 -5.90 4.94 16.26
N LYS A 35 -5.47 5.26 15.04
CA LYS A 35 -5.95 4.63 13.80
C LYS A 35 -4.89 3.73 13.15
N ALA A 36 -3.72 3.62 13.77
CA ALA A 36 -2.62 2.80 13.31
C ALA A 36 -2.68 1.40 13.93
N CYS A 37 -2.03 0.42 13.31
CA CYS A 37 -1.93 -0.95 13.80
C CYS A 37 -0.49 -1.29 14.18
N GLU A 38 -0.32 -2.30 15.03
CA GLU A 38 1.00 -2.74 15.48
C GLU A 38 1.66 -3.63 14.43
N ASN A 39 2.87 -3.26 14.01
CA ASN A 39 3.74 -4.06 13.13
C ASN A 39 3.07 -4.64 11.86
N PRO A 40 2.44 -3.81 11.01
CA PRO A 40 1.83 -4.26 9.77
C PRO A 40 2.84 -4.88 8.81
N THR A 41 2.40 -5.86 8.03
CA THR A 41 3.18 -6.48 6.95
C THR A 41 2.60 -6.13 5.57
N CYS A 42 3.42 -6.23 4.52
CA CYS A 42 2.94 -5.99 3.16
C CYS A 42 1.94 -7.04 2.67
N VAL A 43 1.98 -8.25 3.23
CA VAL A 43 1.05 -9.34 2.92
C VAL A 43 -0.34 -9.03 3.46
N GLU A 44 -0.46 -8.66 4.74
CA GLU A 44 -1.74 -8.27 5.35
C GLU A 44 -2.37 -7.07 4.64
N ILE A 45 -1.55 -6.11 4.21
CA ILE A 45 -2.03 -4.96 3.42
C ILE A 45 -2.56 -5.44 2.06
N GLY A 46 -1.90 -6.41 1.42
CA GLY A 46 -2.39 -7.05 0.20
C GLY A 46 -3.73 -7.76 0.42
N ASP A 47 -3.88 -8.51 1.51
CA ASP A 47 -5.14 -9.19 1.85
C ASP A 47 -6.28 -8.18 2.06
N CYS A 48 -6.00 -7.06 2.73
CA CYS A 48 -6.94 -5.95 2.86
C CYS A 48 -7.31 -5.37 1.48
N CYS A 49 -6.34 -5.16 0.59
CA CYS A 49 -6.62 -4.66 -0.77
C CYS A 49 -7.51 -5.63 -1.55
N SER A 50 -7.26 -6.94 -1.43
CA SER A 50 -8.08 -8.00 -2.02
C SER A 50 -9.53 -7.94 -1.51
N HIS A 51 -9.69 -7.87 -0.18
CA HIS A 51 -11.01 -7.74 0.45
C HIS A 51 -11.76 -6.48 -0.02
N LEU A 52 -11.04 -5.37 -0.14
CA LEU A 52 -11.57 -4.08 -0.60
C LEU A 52 -11.76 -3.99 -2.12
N LYS A 53 -11.45 -5.07 -2.86
CA LYS A 53 -11.56 -5.15 -4.32
C LYS A 53 -10.73 -4.09 -5.05
N LEU A 54 -9.56 -3.74 -4.49
CA LEU A 54 -8.60 -2.84 -5.10
C LEU A 54 -7.51 -3.65 -5.81
N PRO A 55 -7.20 -3.39 -7.10
CA PRO A 55 -6.03 -3.99 -7.72
C PRO A 55 -4.76 -3.60 -6.98
N PHE A 56 -3.92 -4.59 -6.68
CA PHE A 56 -2.67 -4.37 -5.99
C PHE A 56 -1.56 -5.29 -6.50
N ALA A 57 -0.31 -4.93 -6.18
CA ALA A 57 0.87 -5.77 -6.39
C ALA A 57 1.85 -5.60 -5.22
N ILE A 58 2.48 -6.70 -4.80
CA ILE A 58 3.46 -6.69 -3.71
C ILE A 58 4.87 -6.74 -4.30
N GLU A 59 5.70 -5.79 -3.92
CA GLU A 59 7.14 -5.73 -4.24
C GLU A 59 7.94 -6.08 -2.97
N ILE A 60 8.21 -7.38 -2.77
CA ILE A 60 8.87 -7.93 -1.57
C ILE A 60 10.33 -7.47 -1.41
N ASP A 61 10.98 -7.07 -2.51
CA ASP A 61 12.38 -6.66 -2.58
C ASP A 61 12.60 -5.16 -2.26
N LYS A 62 11.51 -4.41 -2.05
CA LYS A 62 11.57 -2.98 -1.74
C LYS A 62 11.53 -2.76 -0.23
N ALA A 63 12.13 -1.66 0.20
CA ALA A 63 12.12 -1.24 1.59
C ALA A 63 11.84 0.26 1.67
N TYR A 64 11.39 0.71 2.84
CA TYR A 64 11.19 2.13 3.07
C TYR A 64 12.55 2.81 3.31
N PRO A 65 12.86 3.96 2.67
CA PRO A 65 14.18 4.58 2.80
C PRO A 65 14.60 4.98 4.23
N ARG A 66 13.64 5.16 5.15
CA ARG A 66 13.94 5.46 6.57
C ARG A 66 13.90 4.22 7.46
N ASP A 67 13.50 3.07 6.93
CA ASP A 67 13.47 1.79 7.64
C ASP A 67 13.74 0.66 6.64
N PHE A 68 15.03 0.36 6.44
CA PHE A 68 15.48 -0.66 5.49
C PHE A 68 15.22 -2.09 5.99
N MET A 69 15.00 -2.27 7.30
CA MET A 69 14.76 -3.58 7.92
C MET A 69 13.34 -4.06 7.65
N GLN A 70 12.37 -3.15 7.57
CA GLN A 70 11.01 -3.50 7.14
C GLN A 70 10.93 -3.61 5.61
N ARG A 71 10.96 -4.86 5.12
CA ARG A 71 10.85 -5.21 3.70
C ARG A 71 9.39 -5.29 3.25
N GLY A 72 9.19 -5.06 1.96
CA GLY A 72 7.89 -5.10 1.30
C GLY A 72 7.29 -3.72 1.03
N ARG A 73 6.72 -3.60 -0.15
CA ARG A 73 5.95 -2.43 -0.61
C ARG A 73 4.71 -2.92 -1.34
N VAL A 74 3.59 -2.25 -1.12
CA VAL A 74 2.35 -2.53 -1.87
C VAL A 74 2.11 -1.41 -2.87
N ARG A 75 1.83 -1.77 -4.11
CA ARG A 75 1.31 -0.89 -5.17
C ARG A 75 -0.20 -1.07 -5.20
N VAL A 76 -0.95 0.02 -5.22
CA VAL A 76 -2.43 -0.01 -5.24
C VAL A 76 -2.96 0.91 -6.34
N LEU A 77 -3.97 0.46 -7.07
CA LEU A 77 -4.67 1.28 -8.07
C LEU A 77 -6.05 1.67 -7.55
N LEU A 78 -6.27 2.97 -7.31
CA LEU A 78 -7.57 3.47 -6.86
C LEU A 78 -8.48 3.87 -8.01
N LYS A 79 -7.91 4.40 -9.09
CA LYS A 79 -8.63 4.90 -10.27
C LYS A 79 -8.33 4.06 -11.49
N LYS A 80 -9.36 3.79 -12.29
CA LYS A 80 -9.25 3.24 -13.64
C LYS A 80 -8.75 4.30 -14.60
N GLU A 81 -8.46 3.90 -15.83
CA GLU A 81 -7.99 4.81 -16.89
C GLU A 81 -9.03 5.87 -17.26
N ASP A 82 -10.33 5.54 -17.14
CA ASP A 82 -11.45 6.46 -17.34
C ASP A 82 -11.66 7.45 -16.17
N GLY A 83 -10.84 7.37 -15.11
CA GLY A 83 -10.90 8.22 -13.92
C GLY A 83 -11.88 7.75 -12.84
N THR A 84 -12.70 6.72 -13.09
CA THR A 84 -13.61 6.14 -12.09
C THR A 84 -12.84 5.35 -11.03
N LEU A 85 -13.42 5.21 -9.83
CA LEU A 85 -12.80 4.47 -8.73
C LEU A 85 -13.05 2.96 -8.87
N TYR A 86 -12.07 2.15 -8.47
CA TYR A 86 -12.28 0.69 -8.30
C TYR A 86 -13.23 0.41 -7.14
N ASN A 87 -13.07 1.13 -6.03
CA ASN A 87 -13.97 1.09 -4.89
C ASN A 87 -14.45 2.53 -4.58
N PRO A 88 -15.74 2.86 -4.77
CA PRO A 88 -16.27 4.20 -4.49
C PRO A 88 -16.09 4.68 -3.05
N ALA A 89 -15.96 3.77 -2.09
CA ALA A 89 -15.72 4.11 -0.69
C ALA A 89 -14.27 4.56 -0.42
N ILE A 90 -13.35 4.37 -1.38
CA ILE A 90 -11.92 4.65 -1.23
C ILE A 90 -11.47 5.57 -2.35
N SER A 91 -11.54 6.87 -2.10
CA SER A 91 -11.26 7.92 -3.10
C SER A 91 -9.82 8.47 -3.06
N SER A 92 -9.08 8.19 -1.98
CA SER A 92 -7.74 8.74 -1.74
C SER A 92 -6.78 7.71 -1.14
N ARG A 93 -5.49 8.07 -1.17
CA ARG A 93 -4.42 7.38 -0.42
C ARG A 93 -4.60 7.60 1.08
#